data_AF-A0A352V4H4-F1
#
_entry.id   AF-A0A352V4H4-F1
#
_cell.length_a   1.000
_cell.length_b   1.000
_cell.length_c   1.000
_cell.angle_alpha   90.00
_cell.angle_beta   90.00
_cell.angle_gamma   90.00
#
_symmetry.space_group_name_H-M   'P 1'
#
loop_
_entity.id
_entity.type
_entity.pdbx_description
1 polymer ?
#
loop_
_entity_poly.entity_id
_entity_poly.type
_entity_poly.pdbx_seq_one_letter_code
_entity_poly.pdbx_strand_id
1 'polypeptide(L)'
;QSENIDDSNADISRDLRLLVRERLVAGDTDAQVIDYVVDRYGEYVLFNPRARGSNLALWLAGPAMLLVGGGLAFGYLRRRKAEVTAAGLTQEEETRLREILKQ
;
A
#
# COMPACT_ATOMS: atom_id res chain seq x y z
N GLN A 1 -5.31 -0.45 -22.30
CA GLN A 1 -5.88 -1.71 -22.81
C GLN A 1 -6.00 -2.67 -21.63
N SER A 2 -7.12 -2.56 -20.91
CA SER A 2 -7.49 -3.43 -19.78
C SER A 2 -9.00 -3.42 -19.75
N GLU A 3 -9.60 -4.27 -20.58
CA GLU A 3 -11.05 -4.41 -20.71
C GLU A 3 -11.48 -5.72 -20.07
N ASN A 4 -12.73 -5.77 -19.60
CA ASN A 4 -13.29 -7.01 -19.09
C ASN A 4 -13.36 -8.06 -20.19
N ILE A 5 -13.23 -9.33 -19.79
CA ILE A 5 -13.32 -10.45 -20.72
C ILE A 5 -14.69 -10.54 -21.38
N ASP A 6 -15.74 -9.93 -20.82
CA ASP A 6 -17.08 -9.96 -21.41
C ASP A 6 -17.27 -8.91 -22.52
N ASP A 7 -16.58 -7.77 -22.42
CA ASP A 7 -16.75 -6.64 -23.34
C ASP A 7 -15.71 -6.62 -24.47
N SER A 8 -14.56 -7.27 -24.27
CA SER A 8 -13.44 -7.20 -25.20
C SER A 8 -13.58 -8.17 -26.38
N ASN A 9 -13.29 -7.67 -27.59
CA ASN A 9 -13.24 -8.47 -28.83
C ASN A 9 -11.88 -9.11 -29.11
N ALA A 10 -10.92 -9.05 -28.18
CA ALA A 10 -9.62 -9.71 -28.35
C ALA A 10 -9.76 -11.24 -28.39
N ASP A 11 -8.91 -11.91 -29.17
CA ASP A 11 -8.91 -13.38 -29.29
C ASP A 11 -8.75 -14.07 -27.93
N ILE A 12 -7.88 -13.54 -27.06
CA ILE A 12 -7.68 -14.06 -25.70
C ILE A 12 -8.95 -13.97 -24.84
N SER A 13 -9.73 -12.89 -24.97
CA SER A 13 -10.99 -12.71 -24.24
C SER A 13 -12.03 -13.72 -24.70
N ARG A 14 -12.08 -14.01 -26.00
CA ARG A 14 -12.94 -15.06 -26.56
C ARG A 14 -12.59 -16.44 -25.99
N ASP A 15 -11.31 -16.79 -25.98
CA ASP A 15 -10.84 -18.09 -25.49
C ASP A 15 -11.09 -18.25 -23.98
N LEU A 16 -10.88 -17.19 -23.19
CA LEU A 16 -11.20 -17.17 -21.76
C LEU A 16 -12.69 -17.39 -21.50
N ARG A 17 -13.59 -16.72 -22.26
CA ARG A 17 -15.04 -16.92 -22.13
C ARG A 17 -15.46 -18.36 -22.46
N LEU A 18 -14.89 -18.95 -23.51
CA LEU A 18 -15.16 -20.34 -23.87
C LEU A 18 -14.70 -21.30 -22.77
N LEU A 19 -13.51 -21.08 -22.23
CA LEU A 19 -12.96 -21.91 -21.18
C LEU A 19 -13.77 -21.81 -19.87
N VAL A 20 -14.12 -20.60 -19.44
CA VAL A 20 -14.97 -20.39 -18.26
C VAL A 20 -16.29 -21.13 -18.42
N ARG A 21 -16.93 -21.03 -19.59
CA ARG A 21 -18.19 -21.74 -19.87
C ARG A 21 -18.02 -23.25 -19.78
N GLU A 22 -16.94 -23.81 -20.33
CA GLU A 22 -16.64 -25.24 -20.26
C GLU A 22 -16.54 -25.72 -18.80
N ARG A 23 -15.79 -24.98 -17.96
CA ARG A 23 -15.61 -25.33 -16.54
C ARG A 23 -16.92 -25.24 -15.75
N LEU A 24 -17.73 -24.19 -15.99
CA LEU A 24 -19.04 -24.05 -15.35
C LEU A 24 -20.00 -25.19 -15.73
N VAL A 25 -20.01 -25.59 -17.02
CA VAL A 25 -20.83 -26.74 -17.47
C VAL A 25 -20.34 -28.06 -16.88
N ALA A 26 -19.04 -28.19 -16.63
CA ALA A 26 -18.46 -29.34 -15.93
C ALA A 26 -18.81 -29.39 -14.43
N GLY A 27 -19.44 -28.34 -13.88
CA GLY A 27 -19.88 -28.28 -12.49
C GLY A 27 -18.84 -27.69 -11.52
N ASP A 28 -17.78 -27.07 -12.03
CA ASP A 28 -16.81 -26.37 -11.20
C ASP A 28 -17.45 -25.18 -10.48
N THR A 29 -17.04 -24.96 -9.24
CA THR A 29 -17.33 -23.72 -8.49
C THR A 29 -16.52 -22.54 -9.05
N ASP A 30 -16.98 -21.31 -8.81
CA ASP A 30 -16.30 -20.09 -9.23
C ASP A 30 -14.82 -20.08 -8.85
N ALA A 31 -14.48 -20.50 -7.61
CA ALA A 31 -13.10 -20.57 -7.15
C ALA A 31 -12.25 -21.54 -7.99
N GLN A 32 -12.80 -22.70 -8.33
CA GLN A 32 -12.13 -23.70 -9.15
C GLN A 32 -11.95 -23.22 -10.59
N VAL A 33 -12.95 -22.53 -11.16
CA VAL A 33 -12.84 -21.92 -12.50
C VAL A 33 -11.72 -20.89 -12.53
N ILE A 34 -11.69 -19.97 -11.55
CA ILE A 34 -10.66 -18.94 -11.46
C ILE A 34 -9.27 -19.56 -11.24
N ASP A 35 -9.16 -20.56 -10.36
CA ASP A 35 -7.90 -21.30 -10.15
C ASP A 35 -7.39 -21.93 -11.44
N TYR A 36 -8.27 -22.58 -12.21
CA TYR A 36 -7.91 -23.21 -13.48
C TYR A 36 -7.44 -22.17 -14.52
N VAL A 37 -8.11 -21.02 -14.60
CA VAL A 37 -7.72 -19.92 -15.49
C VAL A 37 -6.36 -19.37 -15.10
N VAL A 38 -6.11 -19.14 -13.81
CA VAL A 38 -4.83 -18.64 -13.28
C VAL A 38 -3.69 -19.65 -13.49
N ASP A 39 -3.94 -20.95 -13.34
CA ASP A 39 -2.93 -21.98 -13.55
C ASP A 39 -2.44 -22.00 -15.01
N ARG A 40 -3.35 -21.78 -15.98
CA ARG A 40 -3.02 -21.78 -17.41
C ARG A 40 -2.51 -20.43 -17.94
N TYR A 41 -3.06 -19.31 -17.47
CA TYR A 41 -2.79 -17.98 -18.01
C TYR A 41 -2.08 -17.05 -17.03
N GLY A 42 -1.78 -17.48 -15.80
CA GLY A 42 -1.14 -16.66 -14.77
C GLY A 42 -2.09 -15.70 -14.06
N GLU A 43 -1.64 -15.13 -12.93
CA GLU A 43 -2.47 -14.23 -12.11
C GLU A 43 -2.73 -12.86 -12.76
N TYR A 44 -1.98 -12.47 -13.79
CA TYR A 44 -2.14 -11.16 -14.45
C TYR A 44 -3.46 -11.02 -15.22
N VAL A 45 -4.18 -12.12 -15.44
CA VAL A 45 -5.54 -12.12 -16.00
C VAL A 45 -6.59 -11.69 -14.97
N LEU A 46 -6.26 -11.73 -13.68
CA LEU A 46 -7.14 -11.26 -12.62
C LEU A 46 -7.09 -9.74 -12.54
N PHE A 47 -8.26 -9.11 -12.60
CA PHE A 47 -8.37 -7.68 -12.31
C PHE A 47 -7.94 -7.37 -10.87
N ASN A 48 -8.29 -8.26 -9.94
CA ASN A 48 -7.90 -8.18 -8.53
C ASN A 48 -6.87 -9.27 -8.21
N PRO A 49 -5.57 -8.93 -8.11
CA PRO A 49 -4.53 -9.90 -7.77
C PRO A 49 -4.75 -10.43 -6.35
N ARG A 50 -4.48 -11.71 -6.15
CA ARG A 50 -4.64 -12.38 -4.84
C ARG A 50 -3.60 -11.83 -3.88
N ALA A 51 -4.00 -11.52 -2.64
CA ALA A 51 -3.10 -11.06 -1.58
C ALA A 51 -2.27 -12.21 -1.00
N ARG A 52 -1.46 -12.86 -1.84
CA ARG A 52 -0.54 -13.95 -1.49
C ARG A 52 0.82 -13.70 -2.12
N GLY A 53 1.86 -14.33 -1.59
CA GLY A 53 3.22 -14.26 -2.15
C GLY A 53 3.72 -12.82 -2.33
N SER A 54 4.21 -12.50 -3.53
CA SER A 54 4.72 -11.17 -3.89
C SER A 54 3.65 -10.08 -3.85
N ASN A 55 2.42 -10.37 -4.26
CA ASN A 55 1.32 -9.41 -4.22
C ASN A 55 1.04 -8.93 -2.80
N LEU A 56 1.11 -9.84 -1.81
CA LEU A 56 0.95 -9.46 -0.40
C LEU A 56 2.07 -8.51 0.05
N ALA A 57 3.32 -8.77 -0.36
CA ALA A 57 4.43 -7.89 -0.03
C ALA A 57 4.23 -6.49 -0.62
N LEU A 58 3.73 -6.39 -1.86
CA LEU A 58 3.40 -5.11 -2.49
C LEU A 58 2.27 -4.37 -1.75
N TRP A 59 1.21 -5.09 -1.35
CA TRP A 59 0.11 -4.52 -0.57
C TRP A 59 0.57 -4.00 0.80
N LEU A 60 1.50 -4.70 1.45
CA LEU A 60 2.04 -4.30 2.76
C LEU A 60 3.12 -3.22 2.67
N ALA A 61 3.79 -3.06 1.52
CA ALA A 61 4.88 -2.11 1.36
C ALA A 61 4.46 -0.67 1.67
N GLY A 62 3.32 -0.22 1.15
CA GLY A 62 2.80 1.14 1.38
C GLY A 62 2.56 1.43 2.87
N PRO A 63 1.71 0.65 3.56
CA PRO A 63 1.49 0.78 5.01
C PRO A 63 2.79 0.68 5.83
N ALA A 64 3.68 -0.27 5.49
CA ALA A 64 4.95 -0.42 6.20
C ALA A 64 5.85 0.82 6.04
N MET A 65 5.97 1.36 4.83
CA MET A 65 6.73 2.58 4.57
C MET A 65 6.16 3.78 5.34
N LEU A 66 4.82 3.90 5.41
CA LEU A 66 4.17 4.96 6.17
C LEU A 66 4.46 4.86 7.67
N LEU A 67 4.43 3.65 8.23
CA LEU A 67 4.78 3.42 9.64
C LEU A 67 6.25 3.73 9.92
N VAL A 68 7.15 3.27 9.05
CA VAL A 68 8.60 3.53 9.18
C VAL A 68 8.89 5.02 9.06
N GLY A 69 8.42 5.67 8.00
CA GLY A 69 8.62 7.11 7.79
C GLY A 69 8.00 7.97 8.89
N GLY A 70 6.77 7.63 9.30
CA GLY A 70 6.08 8.30 10.40
C GLY A 70 6.80 8.13 11.74
N GLY A 71 7.29 6.93 12.03
CA GLY A 71 8.08 6.65 13.23
C GLY A 71 9.39 7.44 13.27
N LEU A 72 10.11 7.48 12.15
CA LEU A 72 11.34 8.27 12.01
C LEU A 72 11.07 9.78 12.19
N ALA A 73 10.05 10.31 11.51
CA ALA A 73 9.66 11.72 11.63
C ALA A 73 9.24 12.08 13.06
N PHE A 74 8.43 11.23 13.70
CA PHE A 74 8.01 11.42 15.09
C PHE A 74 9.20 11.42 16.05
N GLY A 75 10.12 10.45 15.91
CA GLY A 75 11.34 10.37 16.71
C GLY A 75 12.22 11.61 16.55
N TYR A 76 12.42 12.06 15.30
CA TYR A 76 13.17 13.27 14.99
C TYR A 76 12.56 14.52 15.63
N LEU A 77 11.25 14.72 15.47
CA LEU A 77 10.54 15.87 16.06
C LEU A 77 10.58 15.85 17.58
N ARG A 78 10.44 14.67 18.20
CA ARG A 78 10.52 14.52 19.65
C ARG A 78 11.90 14.86 20.20
N ARG A 79 12.96 14.39 19.53
CA ARG A 79 14.34 14.70 19.91
C ARG A 79 14.64 16.20 19.77
N ARG A 80 14.24 16.81 18.65
CA ARG A 80 14.42 18.26 18.42
C ARG A 80 13.71 19.10 19.48
N LYS A 81 12.49 18.73 19.87
CA LYS A 81 11.76 19.42 20.94
C LYS A 81 12.49 19.30 22.28
N ALA A 82 13.05 18.13 22.59
CA ALA A 82 13.82 17.93 23.82
C ALA A 82 15.11 18.79 23.82
N GLU A 83 15.81 18.89 22.70
CA GLU A 83 17.00 19.75 22.56
C GLU A 83 16.65 21.25 22.72
N VAL A 84 15.55 21.73 22.12
CA VAL A 84 15.07 23.11 22.33
C VAL A 84 14.68 23.36 23.80
N THR A 85 14.08 22.38 24.47
CA THR A 85 13.69 22.52 25.89
C THR A 85 14.91 22.48 26.82
N ALA A 86 15.90 21.64 26.49
CA ALA A 86 17.17 21.53 27.22
C ALA A 86 18.06 22.76 27.02
N ALA A 87 17.97 23.42 25.85
CA ALA A 87 18.60 24.70 25.55
C ALA A 87 17.76 25.90 26.05
N GLY A 88 16.99 25.72 27.13
CA GLY A 88 16.32 26.84 27.80
C GLY A 88 17.30 27.95 28.19
N LEU A 89 16.80 29.18 28.31
CA LEU A 89 17.62 30.35 28.65
C LEU A 89 18.45 30.06 29.90
N THR A 90 19.76 30.27 29.80
CA THR A 90 20.60 30.33 31.00
C THR A 90 20.11 31.44 31.92
N GLN A 91 20.36 31.36 33.23
CA GLN A 91 19.89 32.39 34.17
C GLN A 91 20.33 33.81 33.78
N GLU A 92 21.49 33.94 33.13
CA GLU A 92 22.00 35.21 32.61
C GLU A 92 21.16 35.74 31.44
N GLU A 93 20.83 34.87 30.48
CA GLU A 93 19.98 35.23 29.34
C GLU A 93 18.55 35.57 29.77
N GLU A 94 18.01 34.83 30.75
CA GLU A 94 16.67 35.07 31.30
C GLU A 94 16.58 36.42 32.03
N THR A 95 17.67 36.80 32.71
CA THR A 95 17.77 38.08 33.41
C THR A 95 17.91 39.25 32.44
N ARG A 96 18.74 39.11 31.39
CA ARG A 96 18.86 40.11 30.33
C ARG A 96 17.54 40.31 29.56
N LEU A 97 16.80 39.23 29.30
CA LEU A 97 15.49 39.31 28.64
C LEU A 97 14.46 40.08 29.48
N ARG A 98 14.44 39.85 30.80
CA ARG A 98 13.58 40.59 31.74
C ARG A 98 13.90 42.08 31.80
N GLU A 99 15.16 42.47 31.59
CA GLU A 99 15.57 43.87 31.55
C GLU A 99 15.03 44.58 30.30
N ILE A 100 15.17 43.95 29.13
CA ILE A 100 14.72 44.49 27.84
C ILE A 100 13.19 44.65 27.81
N LEU A 101 12.43 43.69 28.37
CA LEU A 101 10.96 43.73 28.40
C LEU A 101 10.37 44.75 29.41
N LYS A 102 11.19 45.34 30.28
CA LYS A 102 10.77 46.35 31.26
C LYS A 102 10.98 47.80 30.78
N GLN A 103 11.64 47.99 29.64
CA GLN A 103 11.67 49.27 28.92
C GLN A 103 10.44 49.42 28.02
#